data_AF-A0A167XCK3-F1
#
_entry.id   AF-A0A167XCK3-F1
#
_cell.length_a   1.000
_cell.length_b   1.000
_cell.length_c   1.000
_cell.angle_alpha   90.00
_cell.angle_beta   90.00
_cell.angle_gamma   90.00
#
_symmetry.space_group_name_H-M   'P 1'
#
loop_
_entity.id
_entity.type
_entity.pdbx_description
1 polymer ?
#
loop_
_entity_poly.entity_id
_entity_poly.type
_entity_poly.pdbx_seq_one_letter_code
_entity_poly.pdbx_strand_id
1 'polypeptide(L)'
;MEFAQGRKATPSGLDDGKATRSSDVLKEHSKDELHIKPGEDLRSFATRVNAALPIAGLTTKTKTKDGKDLLGLKVRRTRKEVKMHKLYAQWRAEERIIQERKEEERELAAERGLGHAAADTGQDAMMAEGKASARRGKKGKMRGRDQDDDPWRELTKKRGEGRIGLHDIVQAPPDLLHRKQRKQLLMGGAIVDVENVPRSAGSLRRREELQTARDDVVEAYRRIREHELAKTNA
;
A
#
# COMPACT_ATOMS: atom_id res chain seq x y z
N MET A 1 -49.18 -6.12 29.45
CA MET A 1 -47.84 -6.55 29.01
C MET A 1 -47.33 -5.47 28.07
N GLU A 2 -46.51 -4.56 28.60
CA GLU A 2 -46.20 -3.27 27.97
C GLU A 2 -44.84 -3.27 27.28
N PHE A 3 -44.77 -2.47 26.23
CA PHE A 3 -43.72 -2.42 25.22
C PHE A 3 -42.41 -1.81 25.74
N ALA A 4 -41.30 -2.54 25.60
CA ALA A 4 -39.96 -2.04 25.86
C ALA A 4 -39.48 -1.13 24.71
N GLN A 5 -39.64 0.19 24.86
CA GLN A 5 -39.02 1.18 24.00
C GLN A 5 -37.60 1.50 24.49
N GLY A 6 -36.60 0.97 23.78
CA GLY A 6 -35.19 1.34 23.99
C GLY A 6 -34.93 2.78 23.59
N ARG A 7 -34.90 3.70 24.56
CA ARG A 7 -34.44 5.07 24.36
C ARG A 7 -32.91 5.07 24.32
N LYS A 8 -32.36 5.33 23.13
CA LYS A 8 -30.93 5.60 22.93
C LYS A 8 -30.61 6.93 23.61
N ALA A 9 -29.77 6.90 24.63
CA ALA A 9 -29.28 8.11 25.28
C ALA A 9 -28.49 8.94 24.26
N THR A 10 -29.01 10.12 23.92
CA THR A 10 -28.24 11.19 23.28
C THR A 10 -27.13 11.62 24.26
N PRO A 11 -25.86 11.78 23.84
CA PRO A 11 -24.83 12.31 24.72
C PRO A 11 -25.19 13.74 25.11
N SER A 12 -25.46 13.98 26.39
CA SER A 12 -25.65 15.32 26.94
C SER A 12 -24.31 16.04 26.92
N GLY A 13 -24.07 16.84 25.88
CA GLY A 13 -22.94 17.76 25.79
C GLY A 13 -23.20 19.01 26.62
N LEU A 14 -23.20 18.89 27.94
CA LEU A 14 -23.10 20.02 28.87
C LEU A 14 -22.05 19.67 29.92
N ASP A 15 -20.85 20.17 29.65
CA ASP A 15 -19.67 20.16 30.50
C ASP A 15 -19.90 21.15 31.65
N ASP A 16 -20.48 20.67 32.75
CA ASP A 16 -20.39 21.35 34.04
C ASP A 16 -18.95 21.25 34.50
N GLY A 17 -18.19 22.32 34.23
CA GLY A 17 -16.74 22.46 34.45
C GLY A 17 -16.27 22.18 35.88
N LYS A 18 -16.32 20.93 36.29
CA LYS A 18 -15.67 20.42 37.50
C LYS A 18 -14.41 19.70 37.03
N ALA A 19 -13.33 20.47 37.00
CA ALA A 19 -11.98 19.99 36.72
C ALA A 19 -11.68 18.71 37.53
N THR A 20 -11.73 17.56 36.86
CA THR A 20 -11.36 16.28 37.42
C THR A 20 -9.84 16.16 37.39
N ARG A 21 -9.22 16.58 38.50
CA ARG A 21 -8.10 15.91 39.19
C ARG A 21 -7.06 15.20 38.30
N SER A 22 -6.49 15.90 37.33
CA SER A 22 -5.28 15.44 36.62
C SER A 22 -4.18 16.49 36.52
N SER A 23 -4.42 17.71 37.01
CA SER A 23 -3.38 18.75 37.12
C SER A 23 -2.58 18.72 38.43
N ASP A 24 -3.02 17.96 39.43
CA ASP A 24 -2.35 17.90 40.74
C ASP A 24 -1.17 16.92 40.76
N VAL A 25 -1.17 15.88 39.92
CA VAL A 25 -0.10 14.87 39.88
C VAL A 25 1.19 15.39 39.20
N LEU A 26 1.11 16.51 38.47
CA LEU A 26 2.28 17.12 37.80
C LEU A 26 2.85 18.32 38.56
N LYS A 27 2.29 18.67 39.72
CA LYS A 27 2.74 19.80 40.57
C LYS A 27 3.45 19.37 41.86
N GLU A 28 3.56 18.07 42.10
CA GLU A 28 4.10 17.49 43.34
C GLU A 28 5.57 17.07 43.28
N HIS A 29 6.27 17.32 42.16
CA HIS A 29 7.72 17.49 42.24
C HIS A 29 7.98 18.91 42.69
N SER A 30 7.93 19.04 44.02
CA SER A 30 8.34 20.18 44.82
C SER A 30 9.47 20.95 44.17
N LYS A 31 9.38 22.27 44.31
CA LYS A 31 10.49 23.20 44.20
C LYS A 31 11.52 22.88 45.29
N ASP A 32 12.16 21.71 45.21
CA ASP A 32 13.38 21.45 45.95
C ASP A 32 14.34 22.54 45.49
N GLU A 33 14.59 23.52 46.36
CA GLU A 33 15.52 24.60 46.08
C GLU A 33 16.81 24.00 45.51
N LEU A 34 17.27 24.52 44.38
CA LEU A 34 18.42 23.99 43.64
C LEU A 34 19.73 24.30 44.40
N HIS A 35 19.91 23.68 45.55
CA HIS A 35 21.11 23.73 46.36
C HIS A 35 21.86 22.40 46.25
N ILE A 36 23.18 22.50 46.36
CA ILE A 36 24.08 21.34 46.46
C ILE A 36 23.88 20.77 47.87
N LYS A 37 23.57 19.47 47.97
CA LYS A 37 23.42 18.82 49.28
C LYS A 37 24.80 18.67 49.94
N PRO A 38 24.89 18.67 51.28
CA PRO A 38 26.15 18.45 51.96
C PRO A 38 26.74 17.08 51.55
N GLY A 39 27.95 17.09 50.99
CA GLY A 39 28.63 15.88 50.47
C GLY A 39 28.35 15.54 48.99
N GLU A 40 27.54 16.33 48.29
CA GLU A 40 27.33 16.20 46.84
C GLU A 40 28.38 17.02 46.07
N ASP A 41 29.05 16.39 45.09
CA ASP A 41 29.94 17.10 44.16
C ASP A 41 29.12 17.87 43.09
N LEU A 42 29.69 18.91 42.49
CA LEU A 42 29.07 19.72 41.43
C LEU A 42 28.57 18.86 40.27
N ARG A 43 29.31 17.78 39.95
CA ARG A 43 28.93 16.83 38.90
C ARG A 43 27.67 16.04 39.27
N SER A 44 27.57 15.59 40.52
CA SER A 44 26.41 14.88 41.05
C SER A 44 25.17 15.78 41.10
N PHE A 45 25.35 17.04 41.54
CA PHE A 45 24.31 18.07 41.48
C PHE A 45 23.78 18.26 40.06
N ALA A 46 24.67 18.43 39.07
CA ALA A 46 24.28 18.57 37.67
C ALA A 46 23.50 17.34 37.16
N THR A 47 23.89 16.12 37.53
CA THR A 47 23.15 14.91 37.13
C THR A 47 21.74 14.87 37.72
N ARG A 48 21.58 15.26 38.99
CA ARG A 48 20.28 15.33 39.67
C ARG A 48 19.38 16.38 39.03
N VAL A 49 19.93 17.56 38.75
CA VAL A 49 19.21 18.63 38.04
C VAL A 49 18.77 18.16 36.66
N ASN A 50 19.68 17.56 35.88
CA ASN A 50 19.37 17.05 34.55
C ASN A 50 18.30 15.94 34.58
N ALA A 51 18.29 15.09 35.61
CA ALA A 51 17.28 14.05 35.78
C ALA A 51 15.91 14.59 36.22
N ALA A 52 15.89 15.69 36.98
CA ALA A 52 14.68 16.36 37.44
C ALA A 52 14.03 17.25 36.36
N LEU A 53 14.77 17.60 35.30
CA LEU A 53 14.19 18.30 34.16
C LEU A 53 13.12 17.40 33.50
N PRO A 54 11.92 17.93 33.20
CA PRO A 54 10.92 17.20 32.42
C PRO A 54 11.36 17.14 30.95
N ILE A 55 12.31 16.24 30.65
CA ILE A 55 12.81 15.96 29.28
C ILE A 55 11.88 14.94 28.57
N ALA A 56 10.64 14.78 29.04
CA ALA A 56 9.62 13.93 28.45
C ALA A 56 9.19 14.47 27.07
N GLY A 57 10.00 14.22 26.05
CA GLY A 57 9.81 14.67 24.66
C GLY A 57 11.10 14.96 23.90
N LEU A 58 12.24 15.12 24.60
CA LEU A 58 13.54 15.45 23.99
C LEU A 58 14.56 14.31 24.11
N THR A 59 14.11 13.07 24.30
CA THR A 59 15.00 11.91 24.12
C THR A 59 15.28 11.75 22.63
N THR A 60 16.49 12.15 22.24
CA THR A 60 17.16 11.97 20.96
C THR A 60 16.59 10.82 20.14
N LYS A 61 15.90 11.14 19.03
CA LYS A 61 15.58 10.24 17.90
C LYS A 61 15.51 8.75 18.24
N THR A 62 14.66 8.35 19.18
CA THR A 62 14.31 6.94 19.30
C THR A 62 13.44 6.64 18.09
N LYS A 63 14.07 6.25 16.98
CA LYS A 63 13.38 5.69 15.81
C LYS A 63 12.66 4.44 16.29
N THR A 64 11.41 4.61 16.68
CA THR A 64 10.50 3.50 16.95
C THR A 64 10.41 2.71 15.65
N LYS A 65 11.01 1.51 15.68
CA LYS A 65 11.20 0.62 14.54
C LYS A 65 9.88 0.28 13.82
N ASP A 66 8.76 0.48 14.52
CA ASP A 66 7.41 0.08 14.11
C ASP A 66 6.50 1.24 13.68
N GLY A 67 7.01 2.47 13.59
CA GLY A 67 6.23 3.64 13.18
C GLY A 67 5.14 4.08 14.18
N LYS A 68 5.35 3.78 15.46
CA LYS A 68 4.53 4.24 16.60
C LYS A 68 5.19 5.49 17.21
N ASP A 69 4.42 6.41 17.78
CA ASP A 69 4.96 7.57 18.48
C ASP A 69 5.71 7.16 19.76
N LEU A 70 6.41 8.12 20.36
CA LEU A 70 7.12 7.96 21.64
C LEU A 70 6.20 7.47 22.77
N LEU A 71 4.90 7.76 22.66
CA LEU A 71 3.83 7.29 23.55
C LEU A 71 3.28 5.90 23.17
N GLY A 72 3.91 5.19 22.21
CA GLY A 72 3.46 3.90 21.71
C GLY A 72 2.21 3.95 20.83
N LEU A 73 1.65 5.14 20.59
CA LEU A 73 0.44 5.34 19.79
C LEU A 73 0.74 5.21 18.30
N LYS A 74 -0.17 4.59 17.55
CA LYS A 74 -0.02 4.47 16.10
C LYS A 74 -0.24 5.83 15.43
N VAL A 75 0.80 6.37 14.82
CA VAL A 75 0.69 7.58 13.98
C VAL A 75 -0.21 7.28 12.79
N ARG A 76 -1.33 7.99 12.67
CA ARG A 76 -2.16 7.90 11.47
C ARG A 76 -1.44 8.61 10.33
N ARG A 77 -1.00 7.83 9.34
CA ARG A 77 -0.37 8.33 8.11
C ARG A 77 -1.36 8.32 6.96
N THR A 78 -1.22 9.27 6.05
CA THR A 78 -2.00 9.29 4.82
C THR A 78 -1.55 8.18 3.86
N ARG A 79 -2.42 7.77 2.91
CA ARG A 79 -2.06 6.75 1.90
C ARG A 79 -0.84 7.16 1.06
N LYS A 80 -0.66 8.46 0.83
CA LYS A 80 0.49 9.00 0.09
C LYS A 80 1.78 8.85 0.89
N GLU A 81 1.79 9.18 2.18
CA GLU A 81 2.95 8.99 3.05
C GLU A 81 3.38 7.52 3.14
N VAL A 82 2.41 6.60 3.29
CA VAL A 82 2.69 5.16 3.30
C VAL A 82 3.37 4.73 2.00
N LYS A 83 2.89 5.23 0.85
CA LYS A 83 3.51 4.95 -0.45
C LYS A 83 4.93 5.52 -0.56
N MET A 84 5.16 6.74 -0.08
CA MET A 84 6.49 7.36 -0.06
C MET A 84 7.47 6.61 0.84
N HIS A 85 7.05 6.19 2.03
CA HIS A 85 7.90 5.40 2.91
C HIS A 85 8.23 4.02 2.34
N LYS A 86 7.29 3.40 1.62
CA LYS A 86 7.55 2.14 0.91
C LYS A 86 8.62 2.32 -0.17
N LEU A 87 8.54 3.41 -0.93
CA LEU A 87 9.56 3.76 -1.94
C LEU A 87 10.94 3.93 -1.30
N TYR A 88 11.05 4.70 -0.20
CA TYR A 88 12.32 4.87 0.51
C TYR A 88 12.84 3.58 1.15
N ALA A 89 11.96 2.67 1.56
CA ALA A 89 12.36 1.38 2.10
C ALA A 89 12.94 0.47 1.00
N GLN A 90 12.32 0.48 -0.20
CA GLN A 90 12.81 -0.22 -1.37
C GLN A 90 14.19 0.29 -1.78
N TRP A 91 14.35 1.61 -1.92
CA TRP A 91 15.65 2.23 -2.21
C TRP A 91 16.70 1.81 -1.18
N ARG A 92 16.42 1.95 0.13
CA ARG A 92 17.42 1.56 1.15
C ARG A 92 17.79 0.08 1.13
N ALA A 93 16.89 -0.81 0.72
CA ALA A 93 17.19 -2.22 0.55
C ALA A 93 18.08 -2.44 -0.69
N GLU A 94 17.76 -1.78 -1.80
CA GLU A 94 18.57 -1.83 -3.02
C GLU A 94 19.98 -1.26 -2.80
N GLU A 95 20.12 -0.17 -2.05
CA GLU A 95 21.43 0.39 -1.69
C GLU A 95 22.27 -0.57 -0.84
N ARG A 96 21.65 -1.29 0.08
CA ARG A 96 22.35 -2.32 0.87
C ARG A 96 22.83 -3.47 0.00
N ILE A 97 21.98 -3.95 -0.91
CA ILE A 97 22.35 -5.00 -1.87
C ILE A 97 23.52 -4.53 -2.76
N ILE A 98 23.53 -3.27 -3.20
CA ILE A 98 24.63 -2.71 -3.99
C ILE A 98 25.92 -2.62 -3.16
N GLN A 99 25.83 -2.25 -1.89
CA GLN A 99 26.98 -2.18 -1.00
C GLN A 99 27.55 -3.56 -0.70
N GLU A 100 26.69 -4.52 -0.35
CA GLU A 100 27.05 -5.93 -0.13
C GLU A 100 27.72 -6.51 -1.37
N ARG A 101 27.14 -6.30 -2.57
CA ARG A 101 27.76 -6.77 -3.81
C ARG A 101 29.14 -6.15 -4.08
N LYS A 102 29.32 -4.86 -3.76
CA LYS A 102 30.63 -4.20 -3.90
C LYS A 102 31.64 -4.70 -2.87
N GLU A 103 31.19 -5.06 -1.68
CA GLU A 103 32.03 -5.64 -0.63
C GLU A 103 32.43 -7.09 -0.99
N GLU A 104 31.48 -7.90 -1.46
CA GLU A 104 31.74 -9.24 -2.01
C GLU A 104 32.72 -9.20 -3.20
N GLU A 105 32.55 -8.26 -4.14
CA GLU A 105 33.49 -8.05 -5.25
C GLU A 105 34.89 -7.67 -4.72
N ARG A 106 34.97 -6.90 -3.63
CA ARG A 106 36.23 -6.50 -3.00
C ARG A 106 36.89 -7.65 -2.24
N GLU A 107 36.12 -8.47 -1.54
CA GLU A 107 36.60 -9.68 -0.86
C GLU A 107 37.08 -10.72 -1.87
N LEU A 108 36.33 -10.95 -2.95
CA LEU A 108 36.71 -11.88 -4.01
C LEU A 108 37.95 -11.39 -4.78
N ALA A 109 38.12 -10.07 -4.94
CA ALA A 109 39.35 -9.48 -5.47
C ALA A 109 40.54 -9.62 -4.49
N ALA A 110 40.31 -9.55 -3.18
CA ALA A 110 41.34 -9.78 -2.16
C ALA A 110 41.73 -11.27 -2.08
N GLU A 111 40.76 -12.18 -2.16
CA GLU A 111 40.97 -13.63 -2.22
C GLU A 111 41.71 -14.01 -3.51
N ARG A 112 41.31 -13.42 -4.66
CA ARG A 112 42.03 -13.58 -5.92
C ARG A 112 43.41 -12.93 -5.89
N GLY A 113 43.60 -11.82 -5.20
CA GLY A 113 44.90 -11.16 -5.01
C GLY A 113 45.85 -11.96 -4.12
N LEU A 114 45.34 -12.65 -3.10
CA LEU A 114 46.09 -13.59 -2.27
C LEU A 114 46.41 -14.89 -3.04
N GLY A 115 45.48 -15.40 -3.84
CA GLY A 115 45.69 -16.53 -4.74
C GLY A 115 46.66 -16.22 -5.89
N HIS A 116 46.65 -14.99 -6.41
CA HIS A 116 47.61 -14.50 -7.40
C HIS A 116 48.97 -14.24 -6.77
N ALA A 117 49.08 -13.62 -5.58
CA ALA A 117 50.37 -13.45 -4.90
C ALA A 117 51.08 -14.80 -4.60
N ALA A 118 50.33 -15.88 -4.39
CA ALA A 118 50.86 -17.24 -4.25
C ALA A 118 51.18 -17.94 -5.59
N ALA A 119 50.60 -17.50 -6.72
CA ALA A 119 50.78 -18.08 -8.06
C ALA A 119 51.68 -17.25 -9.01
N ASP A 120 51.83 -15.95 -8.75
CA ASP A 120 52.55 -14.95 -9.56
C ASP A 120 54.06 -14.96 -9.28
N THR A 121 54.51 -15.59 -8.19
CA THR A 121 55.93 -15.90 -8.01
C THR A 121 56.43 -16.98 -9.00
N GLY A 122 55.57 -17.52 -9.87
CA GLY A 122 55.91 -18.60 -10.81
C GLY A 122 55.60 -18.38 -12.29
N GLN A 123 54.99 -17.27 -12.73
CA GLN A 123 54.47 -17.13 -14.11
C GLN A 123 54.93 -15.90 -14.91
N ASP A 124 55.82 -15.05 -14.38
CA ASP A 124 56.27 -13.83 -15.09
C ASP A 124 57.42 -14.05 -16.11
N ALA A 125 57.68 -15.30 -16.52
CA ALA A 125 58.80 -15.65 -17.40
C ALA A 125 58.43 -16.08 -18.83
N MET A 126 57.16 -16.07 -19.25
CA MET A 126 56.76 -16.73 -20.52
C MET A 126 55.81 -15.99 -21.48
N MET A 127 55.48 -14.71 -21.30
CA MET A 127 54.52 -14.03 -22.20
C MET A 127 55.06 -12.73 -22.80
N ALA A 128 56.29 -12.77 -23.31
CA ALA A 128 56.87 -11.72 -24.12
C ALA A 128 57.13 -12.20 -25.57
N GLU A 129 56.09 -12.40 -26.37
CA GLU A 129 56.20 -12.44 -27.84
C GLU A 129 54.78 -12.43 -28.47
N GLY A 130 54.50 -11.57 -29.45
CA GLY A 130 53.34 -11.77 -30.34
C GLY A 130 52.54 -10.54 -30.75
N LYS A 131 53.05 -9.82 -31.76
CA LYS A 131 52.41 -8.72 -32.48
C LYS A 131 51.18 -9.14 -33.32
N ALA A 132 50.28 -8.16 -33.47
CA ALA A 132 49.63 -7.70 -34.71
C ALA A 132 48.37 -8.38 -35.31
N SER A 133 47.34 -7.53 -35.40
CA SER A 133 46.55 -7.17 -36.60
C SER A 133 45.23 -7.88 -36.90
N ALA A 134 44.19 -7.03 -36.96
CA ALA A 134 43.18 -6.89 -38.00
C ALA A 134 42.43 -8.16 -38.49
N ARG A 135 41.09 -8.13 -38.38
CA ARG A 135 40.21 -7.74 -39.50
C ARG A 135 38.74 -7.80 -39.11
N ARG A 136 38.07 -6.72 -39.50
CA ARG A 136 36.66 -6.40 -39.42
C ARG A 136 35.91 -7.21 -40.48
N GLY A 137 34.81 -7.87 -40.09
CA GLY A 137 33.85 -8.42 -41.05
C GLY A 137 32.92 -9.46 -40.43
N LYS A 138 31.62 -9.16 -40.39
CA LYS A 138 30.59 -9.85 -41.20
C LYS A 138 29.19 -9.43 -40.71
N LYS A 139 28.48 -8.70 -41.57
CA LYS A 139 27.06 -8.39 -41.46
C LYS A 139 26.28 -9.69 -41.68
N GLY A 140 25.71 -10.25 -40.62
CA GLY A 140 24.85 -11.43 -40.64
C GLY A 140 23.43 -11.06 -40.24
N LYS A 141 22.51 -11.07 -41.20
CA LYS A 141 21.09 -10.79 -41.04
C LYS A 141 20.44 -12.02 -40.41
N MET A 142 20.18 -12.00 -39.11
CA MET A 142 19.36 -13.01 -38.43
C MET A 142 17.98 -12.41 -38.15
N ARG A 143 17.03 -12.83 -38.99
CA ARG A 143 15.60 -12.60 -38.83
C ARG A 143 15.08 -13.82 -38.06
N GLY A 144 14.47 -13.59 -36.90
CA GLY A 144 13.72 -14.62 -36.17
C GLY A 144 14.21 -14.87 -34.75
N ARG A 145 13.83 -13.99 -33.82
CA ARG A 145 13.36 -14.41 -32.50
C ARG A 145 12.38 -13.38 -31.96
N ASP A 146 11.38 -13.91 -31.28
CA ASP A 146 10.15 -13.32 -30.77
C ASP A 146 10.21 -11.87 -30.29
N GLN A 147 9.14 -11.16 -30.67
CA GLN A 147 8.56 -9.97 -30.08
C GLN A 147 9.10 -9.62 -28.67
N ASP A 148 10.14 -8.78 -28.64
CA ASP A 148 10.18 -7.70 -27.67
C ASP A 148 9.03 -6.75 -28.04
N ASP A 149 7.81 -7.11 -27.64
CA ASP A 149 6.71 -6.14 -27.60
C ASP A 149 7.21 -5.01 -26.71
N ASP A 150 7.55 -3.87 -27.33
CA ASP A 150 7.95 -2.65 -26.64
C ASP A 150 7.03 -2.50 -25.41
N PRO A 151 7.56 -2.50 -24.18
CA PRO A 151 6.73 -2.50 -22.97
C PRO A 151 5.74 -1.32 -22.97
N TRP A 152 6.00 -0.29 -23.77
CA TRP A 152 5.11 0.85 -23.95
C TRP A 152 3.97 0.63 -24.93
N ARG A 153 4.10 -0.29 -25.90
CA ARG A 153 2.99 -0.72 -26.78
C ARG A 153 1.89 -1.46 -26.02
N GLU A 154 2.24 -2.21 -24.98
CA GLU A 154 1.20 -2.76 -24.09
C GLU A 154 0.44 -1.68 -23.35
N LEU A 155 1.11 -0.59 -22.96
CA LEU A 155 0.49 0.51 -22.26
C LEU A 155 -0.38 1.37 -23.18
N THR A 156 -0.11 1.45 -24.48
CA THR A 156 -1.02 2.11 -25.44
C THR A 156 -2.26 1.26 -25.67
N LYS A 157 -2.09 -0.06 -25.88
CA LYS A 157 -3.21 -1.02 -25.96
C LYS A 157 -4.09 -0.98 -24.69
N LYS A 158 -3.47 -1.03 -23.50
CA LYS A 158 -4.16 -0.97 -22.19
C LYS A 158 -4.80 0.39 -21.91
N ARG A 159 -4.24 1.50 -22.41
CA ARG A 159 -4.83 2.84 -22.26
C ARG A 159 -5.96 3.14 -23.26
N GLY A 160 -6.25 2.20 -24.16
CA GLY A 160 -7.26 2.35 -25.19
C GLY A 160 -6.73 3.22 -26.33
N GLU A 161 -6.37 2.58 -27.44
CA GLU A 161 -5.88 3.23 -28.66
C GLU A 161 -6.96 4.09 -29.35
N GLY A 162 -8.21 4.03 -28.89
CA GLY A 162 -9.33 4.85 -29.36
C GLY A 162 -9.90 5.73 -28.26
N ARG A 163 -9.15 6.74 -27.79
CA ARG A 163 -9.77 7.82 -27.00
C ARG A 163 -10.66 8.60 -27.95
N ILE A 164 -11.97 8.59 -27.68
CA ILE A 164 -12.99 9.34 -28.41
C ILE A 164 -12.51 10.79 -28.53
N GLY A 165 -12.36 11.29 -29.76
CA GLY A 165 -11.89 12.64 -30.03
C GLY A 165 -12.92 13.67 -29.55
N LEU A 166 -12.47 14.89 -29.23
CA LEU A 166 -13.35 15.96 -28.75
C LEU A 166 -14.50 16.30 -29.73
N HIS A 167 -14.33 15.97 -31.01
CA HIS A 167 -15.30 16.22 -32.08
C HIS A 167 -15.97 14.94 -32.62
N ASP A 168 -15.79 13.81 -31.94
CA ASP A 168 -16.39 12.55 -32.34
C ASP A 168 -17.85 12.52 -31.88
N ILE A 169 -18.76 12.90 -32.77
CA ILE A 169 -20.20 12.90 -32.52
C ILE A 169 -20.68 11.46 -32.63
N VAL A 170 -20.74 10.78 -31.48
CA VAL A 170 -21.25 9.40 -31.41
C VAL A 170 -22.77 9.44 -31.67
N GLN A 171 -23.20 9.00 -32.85
CA GLN A 171 -24.60 9.04 -33.29
C GLN A 171 -25.52 8.08 -32.52
N ALA A 172 -24.95 7.05 -31.90
CA ALA A 172 -25.66 6.14 -31.00
C ALA A 172 -25.03 6.22 -29.59
N PRO A 173 -25.81 6.02 -28.52
CA PRO A 173 -25.25 5.86 -27.18
C PRO A 173 -24.15 4.78 -27.21
N PRO A 174 -22.97 5.01 -26.61
CA PRO A 174 -21.91 4.02 -26.62
C PRO A 174 -22.39 2.74 -25.94
N ASP A 175 -22.20 1.61 -26.61
CA ASP A 175 -22.47 0.30 -26.01
C ASP A 175 -21.60 0.14 -24.76
N LEU A 176 -22.26 -0.15 -23.63
CA LEU A 176 -21.55 -0.46 -22.39
C LEU A 176 -20.77 -1.76 -22.61
N LEU A 177 -19.45 -1.64 -22.85
CA LEU A 177 -18.51 -2.76 -23.01
C LEU A 177 -18.58 -3.76 -21.84
N HIS A 178 -19.08 -3.31 -20.68
CA HIS A 178 -19.37 -4.15 -19.54
C HIS A 178 -20.85 -4.06 -19.18
N ARG A 179 -21.70 -4.77 -19.92
CA ARG A 179 -23.05 -5.09 -19.44
C ARG A 179 -22.89 -5.80 -18.11
N LYS A 180 -23.31 -5.14 -17.02
CA LYS A 180 -23.20 -5.68 -15.66
C LYS A 180 -23.89 -7.04 -15.62
N GLN A 181 -23.11 -8.11 -15.58
CA GLN A 181 -23.61 -9.47 -15.44
C GLN A 181 -24.32 -9.59 -14.09
N ARG A 182 -25.38 -10.41 -14.03
CA ARG A 182 -26.12 -10.69 -12.80
C ARG A 182 -25.16 -11.23 -11.74
N LYS A 183 -25.14 -10.62 -10.54
CA LYS A 183 -24.24 -11.03 -9.45
C LYS A 183 -24.89 -12.16 -8.67
N GLN A 184 -24.47 -13.39 -8.93
CA GLN A 184 -24.90 -14.54 -8.17
C GLN A 184 -24.28 -14.52 -6.77
N LEU A 185 -25.08 -14.85 -5.76
CA LEU A 185 -24.63 -14.92 -4.37
C LEU A 185 -24.08 -16.33 -4.08
N LEU A 186 -22.89 -16.41 -3.49
CA LEU A 186 -22.33 -17.65 -2.98
C LEU A 186 -22.70 -17.80 -1.50
N MET A 187 -23.51 -18.80 -1.16
CA MET A 187 -23.90 -19.10 0.23
C MET A 187 -23.67 -20.59 0.51
N GLY A 188 -22.72 -20.90 1.39
CA GLY A 188 -22.42 -22.29 1.77
C GLY A 188 -21.87 -23.16 0.63
N GLY A 189 -21.23 -22.58 -0.39
CA GLY A 189 -20.72 -23.30 -1.55
C GLY A 189 -21.75 -23.50 -2.68
N ALA A 190 -23.01 -23.16 -2.46
CA ALA A 190 -24.03 -23.11 -3.50
C ALA A 190 -24.12 -21.70 -4.12
N ILE A 191 -24.34 -21.66 -5.44
CA ILE A 191 -24.57 -20.44 -6.21
C ILE A 191 -26.08 -20.18 -6.25
N VAL A 192 -26.49 -18.99 -5.82
CA VAL A 192 -27.90 -18.62 -5.64
C VAL A 192 -28.18 -17.32 -6.39
N ASP A 193 -29.16 -17.33 -7.28
CA ASP A 193 -29.57 -16.15 -8.05
C ASP A 193 -30.66 -15.36 -7.30
N VAL A 194 -30.23 -14.47 -6.42
CA VAL A 194 -31.10 -13.58 -5.65
C VAL A 194 -30.54 -12.16 -5.78
N GLU A 195 -31.02 -11.40 -6.76
CA GLU A 195 -30.47 -10.08 -7.08
C GLU A 195 -30.92 -8.99 -6.10
N ASN A 196 -32.21 -8.65 -6.12
CA ASN A 196 -32.76 -7.48 -5.40
C ASN A 196 -33.77 -7.88 -4.31
N VAL A 197 -33.87 -9.18 -4.00
CA VAL A 197 -34.76 -9.66 -2.94
C VAL A 197 -34.03 -9.58 -1.60
N PRO A 198 -34.50 -8.75 -0.65
CA PRO A 198 -33.81 -8.57 0.61
C PRO A 198 -33.85 -9.85 1.45
N ARG A 199 -32.86 -10.02 2.34
CA ARG A 199 -32.79 -11.18 3.24
C ARG A 199 -34.02 -11.30 4.15
N SER A 200 -34.70 -10.20 4.44
CA SER A 200 -35.94 -10.15 5.23
C SER A 200 -37.15 -10.82 4.56
N ALA A 201 -37.11 -11.05 3.23
CA ALA A 201 -38.21 -11.69 2.49
C ALA A 201 -38.38 -13.20 2.78
N GLY A 202 -37.55 -13.77 3.66
CA GLY A 202 -37.70 -15.13 4.16
C GLY A 202 -36.52 -16.05 3.82
N SER A 203 -36.83 -17.35 3.71
CA SER A 203 -35.86 -18.39 3.41
C SER A 203 -35.21 -18.19 2.04
N LEU A 204 -34.02 -18.75 1.85
CA LEU A 204 -33.28 -18.66 0.58
C LEU A 204 -34.13 -19.13 -0.61
N ARG A 205 -34.80 -20.28 -0.46
CA ARG A 205 -35.75 -20.84 -1.43
C ARG A 205 -36.88 -19.87 -1.77
N ARG A 206 -37.47 -19.21 -0.76
CA ARG A 206 -38.53 -18.23 -0.99
C ARG A 206 -38.04 -17.04 -1.80
N ARG A 207 -36.78 -16.64 -1.62
CA ARG A 207 -36.19 -15.53 -2.38
C ARG A 207 -35.90 -15.90 -3.84
N GLU A 208 -35.54 -17.15 -4.12
CA GLU A 208 -35.40 -17.65 -5.50
C GLU A 208 -36.74 -17.61 -6.23
N GLU A 209 -37.81 -18.10 -5.60
CA GLU A 209 -39.18 -18.04 -6.16
C GLU A 209 -39.66 -16.60 -6.41
N LEU A 210 -39.28 -15.65 -5.54
CA LEU A 210 -39.60 -14.23 -5.74
C LEU A 210 -38.80 -13.61 -6.88
N GLN A 211 -37.55 -14.03 -7.06
CA GLN A 211 -36.71 -13.56 -8.16
C GLN A 211 -37.24 -14.10 -9.50
N THR A 212 -37.67 -15.37 -9.58
CA THR A 212 -38.27 -15.92 -10.81
C THR A 212 -39.58 -15.19 -11.16
N ALA A 213 -40.47 -14.99 -10.18
CA ALA A 213 -41.71 -14.25 -10.40
C ALA A 213 -41.46 -12.80 -10.86
N ARG A 214 -40.41 -12.15 -10.34
CA ARG A 214 -40.00 -10.82 -10.77
C ARG A 214 -39.51 -10.83 -12.22
N ASP A 215 -38.70 -11.81 -12.60
CA ASP A 215 -38.18 -11.93 -13.97
C ASP A 215 -39.33 -12.11 -14.96
N ASP A 216 -40.33 -12.95 -14.64
CA ASP A 216 -41.53 -13.14 -15.47
C ASP A 216 -42.31 -11.82 -15.68
N VAL A 217 -42.50 -11.03 -14.62
CA VAL A 217 -43.17 -9.72 -14.70
C VAL A 217 -42.38 -8.74 -15.57
N VAL A 218 -41.06 -8.71 -15.41
CA VAL A 218 -40.19 -7.81 -16.19
C VAL A 218 -40.19 -8.22 -17.66
N GLU A 219 -40.17 -9.51 -17.97
CA GLU A 219 -40.27 -10.01 -19.35
C GLU A 219 -41.61 -9.67 -19.98
N ALA A 220 -42.72 -9.89 -19.27
CA ALA A 220 -44.05 -9.52 -19.74
C ALA A 220 -44.12 -8.01 -20.05
N TYR A 221 -43.59 -7.17 -19.16
CA TYR A 221 -43.53 -5.73 -19.38
C TYR A 221 -42.65 -5.34 -20.58
N ARG A 222 -41.50 -5.99 -20.77
CA ARG A 222 -40.65 -5.77 -21.95
C ARG A 222 -41.38 -6.10 -23.25
N ARG A 223 -42.09 -7.23 -23.30
CA ARG A 223 -42.91 -7.62 -24.46
C ARG A 223 -43.99 -6.58 -24.76
N ILE A 224 -44.68 -6.08 -23.73
CA ILE A 224 -45.70 -5.03 -23.89
C ILE A 224 -45.06 -3.74 -24.44
N ARG A 225 -43.94 -3.30 -23.88
CA ARG A 225 -43.23 -2.09 -24.33
C ARG A 225 -42.67 -2.22 -25.75
N GLU A 226 -42.10 -3.36 -26.10
CA GLU A 226 -41.61 -3.62 -27.46
C GLU A 226 -42.76 -3.58 -28.47
N HIS A 227 -43.91 -4.15 -28.12
CA HIS A 227 -45.11 -4.08 -28.94
C HIS A 227 -45.67 -2.66 -29.05
N GLU A 228 -45.68 -1.87 -27.98
CA GLU A 228 -46.03 -0.45 -28.03
C GLU A 228 -45.06 0.35 -28.93
N LEU A 229 -43.75 0.13 -28.79
CA LEU A 229 -42.74 0.79 -29.61
C LEU A 229 -42.85 0.40 -31.09
N ALA A 230 -43.13 -0.88 -31.38
CA ALA A 230 -43.38 -1.35 -32.73
C ALA A 230 -44.62 -0.68 -33.35
N LYS A 231 -45.68 -0.46 -32.56
CA LYS A 231 -46.86 0.29 -33.00
C LYS A 231 -46.60 1.77 -33.25
N THR A 232 -45.70 2.41 -32.50
CA THR A 232 -45.39 3.84 -32.71
C THR A 232 -44.41 4.07 -33.86
N ASN A 233 -43.59 3.07 -34.18
CA ASN A 233 -42.59 3.15 -35.25
C ASN A 233 -43.11 2.68 -36.61
N ALA A 234 -44.29 2.07 -36.66
CA ALA A 234 -45.01 1.70 -37.88
C ALA A 234 -45.91 2.85 -38.34
#